data_AF-A0A7C5LFX3-F1
#
_entry.id   AF-A0A7C5LFX3-F1
#
_cell.length_a   1.000
_cell.length_b   1.000
_cell.length_c   1.000
_cell.angle_alpha   90.00
_cell.angle_beta   90.00
_cell.angle_gamma   90.00
#
_symmetry.space_group_name_H-M   'P 1'
#
loop_
_entity.id
_entity.type
_entity.pdbx_description
1 polymer ?
#
loop_
_entity_poly.entity_id
_entity_poly.type
_entity_poly.pdbx_seq_one_letter_code
_entity_poly.pdbx_strand_id
1 'polypeptide(L)'
;MKKQGEYIIPHEAIPEVMSRITVSPEDNFECLERTEPMYTTYWATAGELSPFFIAVMKEKKIIGAKCPKCNMVICPPYMMRCPTCQKEDHSMQEMEVGIEMPQIGYMLGTPPITVFANARFARYAPFGRGRVILGESQSALPIQVFTTTGFLRPGIFKAGTKVKIIFRKIRMGFSTDYFAVPLDEVPEKLRDKNGVLETELKWKSLSISEPQVTDEYKKQFPKILQAVTKFVGLIPKSQRAQRDLANWTRKIQVKTGGGKFGMVIDKQRIKIAKEKITRPDLTLVIDDPNNLVKWTNGDSIVNMIRLGLGAIDNLQDMETIFKLDRLHRSIRRDTEK
;
A
#
# COMPACT_ATOMS: atom_id res chain seq x y z
N MET A 1 -15.54 18.33 14.57
CA MET A 1 -15.54 18.89 13.20
C MET A 1 -14.09 19.11 12.82
N LYS A 2 -13.62 18.62 11.66
CA LYS A 2 -12.31 19.02 11.14
C LYS A 2 -12.49 19.93 9.93
N LYS A 3 -11.72 21.02 9.86
CA LYS A 3 -11.68 21.93 8.70
C LYS A 3 -10.91 21.26 7.56
N GLN A 4 -11.26 21.63 6.33
CA GLN A 4 -10.54 21.16 5.13
C GLN A 4 -9.08 21.62 5.22
N GLY A 5 -8.14 20.67 5.22
CA GLY A 5 -6.70 20.92 5.41
C GLY A 5 -6.15 20.67 6.83
N GLU A 6 -6.98 20.32 7.81
CA GLU A 6 -6.48 19.88 9.13
C GLU A 6 -5.86 18.49 9.02
N TYR A 7 -4.54 18.44 9.09
CA TYR A 7 -3.79 17.19 9.26
C TYR A 7 -4.21 16.51 10.57
N ILE A 8 -4.12 15.17 10.61
CA ILE A 8 -4.39 14.40 11.83
C ILE A 8 -3.39 14.77 12.93
N ILE A 9 -2.20 15.18 12.53
CA ILE A 9 -1.10 15.66 13.36
C ILE A 9 -0.85 17.11 12.94
N PRO A 10 -0.86 18.10 13.84
CA PRO A 10 -0.55 19.49 13.52
C PRO A 10 0.79 19.59 12.76
N HIS A 11 0.90 20.50 11.81
CA HIS A 11 2.14 20.65 11.02
C HIS A 11 3.35 20.94 11.91
N GLU A 12 3.13 21.70 12.98
CA GLU A 12 4.11 22.06 13.99
C GLU A 12 4.61 20.85 14.79
N ALA A 13 3.85 19.76 14.80
CA ALA A 13 4.21 18.49 15.45
C ALA A 13 4.88 17.50 14.49
N ILE A 14 5.15 17.90 13.25
CA ILE A 14 5.91 17.11 12.27
C ILE A 14 7.36 17.63 12.29
N PRO A 15 8.34 16.83 12.75
CA PRO A 15 9.74 17.24 12.75
C PRO A 15 10.23 17.61 11.35
N GLU A 16 10.98 18.71 11.22
CA GLU A 16 11.63 19.11 9.96
C GLU A 16 12.67 18.07 9.51
N VAL A 17 13.37 17.49 10.49
CA VAL A 17 14.33 16.40 10.30
C VAL A 17 13.83 15.16 11.00
N MET A 18 13.63 14.09 10.24
CA MET A 18 13.06 12.83 10.73
C MET A 18 14.13 11.80 11.14
N SER A 19 15.36 11.98 10.67
CA SER A 19 16.47 11.06 10.92
C SER A 19 17.80 11.82 10.94
N ARG A 20 18.73 11.41 11.81
CA ARG A 20 20.10 11.89 11.83
C ARG A 20 21.07 10.76 12.15
N ILE A 21 22.33 10.94 11.75
CA ILE A 21 23.40 10.03 12.17
C ILE A 21 24.18 10.73 13.26
N THR A 22 24.31 10.06 14.40
CA THR A 22 25.17 10.46 15.51
C THR A 22 26.28 9.44 15.63
N VAL A 23 27.42 9.87 16.18
CA VAL A 23 28.53 8.98 16.50
C VAL A 23 28.61 8.96 18.02
N SER A 24 28.54 7.76 18.63
CA SER A 24 28.74 7.69 20.08
C SER A 24 30.18 8.12 20.40
N PRO A 25 30.35 9.05 21.36
CA PRO A 25 31.68 9.53 21.72
C PRO A 25 32.53 8.47 22.44
N GLU A 26 31.90 7.45 23.04
CA GLU A 26 32.62 6.42 23.81
C GLU A 26 33.22 5.32 22.92
N ASP A 27 32.49 4.86 21.90
CA ASP A 27 32.85 3.68 21.10
C ASP A 27 33.00 3.99 19.60
N ASN A 28 32.82 5.25 19.19
CA ASN A 28 32.85 5.71 17.81
C ASN A 28 31.84 4.98 16.88
N PHE A 29 30.74 4.47 17.46
CA PHE A 29 29.70 3.77 16.72
C PHE A 29 28.72 4.74 16.04
N GLU A 30 28.49 4.56 14.73
CA GLU A 30 27.48 5.32 13.98
C GLU A 30 26.05 4.84 14.32
N CYS A 31 25.34 5.66 15.09
CA CYS A 31 23.93 5.47 15.42
C CYS A 31 23.03 6.17 14.39
N LEU A 32 22.04 5.43 13.85
CA LEU A 32 20.93 6.08 13.17
C LEU A 32 19.85 6.43 14.20
N GLU A 33 19.63 7.71 14.40
CA GLU A 33 18.60 8.25 15.26
C GLU A 33 17.39 8.68 14.44
N ARG A 34 16.18 8.41 14.96
CA ARG A 34 14.92 8.77 14.32
C ARG A 34 13.97 9.45 15.29
N THR A 35 13.10 10.26 14.73
CA THR A 35 11.94 10.82 15.43
C THR A 35 10.67 10.57 14.59
N GLU A 36 9.51 10.60 15.23
CA GLU A 36 8.22 10.40 14.57
C GLU A 36 7.31 11.62 14.74
N PRO A 37 6.31 11.81 13.85
CA PRO A 37 5.32 12.85 14.03
C PRO A 37 4.47 12.56 15.27
N MET A 38 4.80 13.24 16.35
CA MET A 38 4.15 13.35 17.66
C MET A 38 5.20 14.03 18.56
N TYR A 39 4.83 15.07 19.30
CA TYR A 39 5.75 15.92 20.07
C TYR A 39 6.47 15.12 21.16
N THR A 40 7.57 14.46 20.79
CA THR A 40 8.50 13.82 21.70
C THR A 40 9.83 14.53 21.51
N THR A 41 10.41 15.01 22.60
CA THR A 41 11.71 15.69 22.60
C THR A 41 12.88 14.72 22.46
N TYR A 42 12.61 13.43 22.23
CA TYR A 42 13.59 12.36 22.25
C TYR A 42 13.79 11.76 20.86
N TRP A 43 15.04 11.43 20.57
CA TRP A 43 15.43 10.68 19.39
C TRP A 43 15.62 9.22 19.78
N ALA A 44 15.03 8.31 19.02
CA ALA A 44 15.20 6.87 19.22
C ALA A 44 16.32 6.36 18.31
N THR A 45 17.32 5.69 18.88
CA THR A 45 18.36 5.03 18.08
C THR A 45 17.79 3.76 17.44
N ALA A 46 18.30 3.39 16.27
CA ALA A 46 18.09 2.07 15.68
C ALA A 46 18.94 0.97 16.37
N GLY A 47 19.68 1.34 17.43
CA GLY A 47 20.54 0.46 18.22
C GLY A 47 21.55 -0.29 17.34
N GLU A 48 21.74 -1.56 17.65
CA GLU A 48 22.60 -2.51 16.92
C GLU A 48 22.26 -2.64 15.42
N LEU A 49 21.05 -2.22 15.01
CA LEU A 49 20.61 -2.27 13.61
C LEU A 49 20.93 -1.00 12.82
N SER A 50 21.56 0.00 13.46
CA SER A 50 21.97 1.24 12.79
C SER A 50 22.75 0.99 11.48
N PRO A 51 23.74 0.08 11.41
CA PRO A 51 24.46 -0.20 10.17
C PRO A 51 23.54 -0.63 9.02
N PHE A 52 22.51 -1.44 9.32
CA PHE A 52 21.56 -1.90 8.31
C PHE A 52 20.80 -0.74 7.67
N PHE A 53 20.27 0.15 8.51
CA PHE A 53 19.46 1.26 8.02
C PHE A 53 20.30 2.38 7.41
N ILE A 54 21.55 2.56 7.87
CA ILE A 54 22.51 3.47 7.22
C ILE A 54 22.85 2.96 5.82
N ALA A 55 23.11 1.67 5.64
CA ALA A 55 23.36 1.07 4.33
C ALA A 55 22.15 1.22 3.37
N VAL A 56 20.93 1.07 3.89
CA VAL A 56 19.71 1.37 3.11
C VAL A 56 19.66 2.85 2.71
N MET A 57 19.90 3.75 3.66
CA MET A 57 19.76 5.19 3.48
C MET A 57 20.80 5.76 2.50
N LYS A 58 22.08 5.51 2.77
CA LYS A 58 23.23 6.07 2.05
C LYS A 58 23.60 5.24 0.81
N GLU A 59 23.64 3.92 0.94
CA GLU A 59 24.31 3.05 -0.04
C GLU A 59 23.35 2.34 -1.00
N LYS A 60 22.04 2.32 -0.69
CA LYS A 60 21.04 1.53 -1.43
C LYS A 60 21.42 0.04 -1.44
N LYS A 61 21.87 -0.44 -0.28
CA LYS A 61 22.22 -1.84 -0.02
C LYS A 61 21.31 -2.44 1.02
N ILE A 62 21.14 -3.76 0.92
CA ILE A 62 20.60 -4.58 2.00
C ILE A 62 21.78 -5.35 2.56
N ILE A 63 22.01 -5.25 3.87
CA ILE A 63 23.07 -6.01 4.53
C ILE A 63 22.48 -7.08 5.44
N GLY A 64 23.23 -8.14 5.65
CA GLY A 64 22.92 -9.22 6.59
C GLY A 64 23.97 -9.32 7.68
N ALA A 65 23.94 -10.46 8.38
CA ALA A 65 25.03 -10.87 9.25
C ALA A 65 25.36 -12.35 9.04
N LYS A 66 26.65 -12.71 9.12
CA LYS A 66 27.14 -14.08 8.97
C LYS A 66 27.84 -14.55 10.24
N CYS A 67 27.55 -15.75 10.70
CA CYS A 67 28.33 -16.37 11.77
C CYS A 67 29.65 -16.93 11.20
N PRO A 68 30.83 -16.56 11.72
CA PRO A 68 32.11 -17.10 11.23
C PRO A 68 32.29 -18.59 11.58
N LYS A 69 31.61 -19.08 12.62
CA LYS A 69 31.73 -20.46 13.11
C LYS A 69 30.85 -21.44 12.36
N CYS A 70 29.54 -21.17 12.28
CA CYS A 70 28.58 -22.08 11.65
C CYS A 70 28.10 -21.62 10.26
N ASN A 71 28.62 -20.49 9.75
CA ASN A 71 28.25 -19.92 8.45
C ASN A 71 26.76 -19.53 8.28
N MET A 72 25.96 -19.56 9.34
CA MET A 72 24.58 -19.05 9.33
C MET A 72 24.54 -17.61 8.83
N VAL A 73 23.63 -17.33 7.89
CA VAL A 73 23.37 -15.99 7.37
C VAL A 73 21.97 -15.55 7.77
N ILE A 74 21.82 -14.32 8.26
CA ILE A 74 20.51 -13.71 8.58
C ILE A 74 20.35 -12.35 7.91
N CYS A 75 19.14 -12.08 7.39
CA CYS A 75 18.73 -10.81 6.82
C CYS A 75 17.24 -10.50 7.13
N PRO A 76 16.92 -9.35 7.76
CA PRO A 76 17.87 -8.37 8.28
C PRO A 76 18.67 -8.96 9.45
N PRO A 77 19.81 -8.36 9.82
CA PRO A 77 20.40 -8.63 11.12
C PRO A 77 19.35 -8.27 12.19
N TYR A 78 19.16 -9.13 13.17
CA TYR A 78 18.23 -8.89 14.29
C TYR A 78 18.88 -9.17 15.66
N MET A 79 20.15 -9.58 15.65
CA MET A 79 20.97 -9.85 16.83
C MET A 79 22.44 -9.88 16.43
N MET A 80 23.31 -9.46 17.35
CA MET A 80 24.78 -9.48 17.17
C MET A 80 25.42 -10.83 17.50
N ARG A 81 24.68 -11.74 18.17
CA ARG A 81 25.17 -13.07 18.57
C ARG A 81 24.47 -14.17 17.78
N CYS A 82 25.21 -15.22 17.44
CA CYS A 82 24.70 -16.33 16.66
C CYS A 82 23.69 -17.17 17.47
N PRO A 83 22.41 -17.25 17.04
CA PRO A 83 21.40 -18.00 17.77
C PRO A 83 21.62 -19.52 17.69
N THR A 84 22.20 -20.00 16.59
CA THR A 84 22.48 -21.43 16.39
C THR A 84 23.59 -21.90 17.32
N CYS A 85 24.73 -21.19 17.36
CA CYS A 85 25.83 -21.53 18.27
C CYS A 85 25.39 -21.40 19.73
N GLN A 86 24.69 -20.32 20.09
CA GLN A 86 24.17 -20.16 21.46
C GLN A 86 23.24 -21.31 21.88
N LYS A 87 22.48 -21.88 20.93
CA LYS A 87 21.60 -23.02 21.20
C LYS A 87 22.36 -24.35 21.27
N GLU A 88 23.32 -24.58 20.38
CA GLU A 88 23.99 -25.87 20.21
C GLU A 88 25.10 -26.11 21.23
N ASP A 89 25.88 -25.08 21.56
CA ASP A 89 27.04 -25.22 22.43
C ASP A 89 27.18 -24.09 23.46
N HIS A 90 26.13 -23.27 23.61
CA HIS A 90 26.10 -22.13 24.52
C HIS A 90 27.19 -21.06 24.26
N SER A 91 27.86 -21.10 23.11
CA SER A 91 28.83 -20.08 22.75
C SER A 91 28.15 -18.78 22.31
N MET A 92 28.72 -17.66 22.75
CA MET A 92 28.21 -16.32 22.46
C MET A 92 28.91 -15.72 21.24
N GLN A 93 29.01 -16.52 20.17
CA GLN A 93 29.73 -16.15 18.96
C GLN A 93 29.14 -14.89 18.34
N GLU A 94 29.97 -13.86 18.14
CA GLU A 94 29.56 -12.65 17.45
C GLU A 94 29.40 -12.89 15.94
N MET A 95 28.38 -12.24 15.39
CA MET A 95 28.03 -12.27 13.98
C MET A 95 28.79 -11.16 13.24
N GLU A 96 29.35 -11.48 12.07
CA GLU A 96 29.93 -10.52 11.14
C GLU A 96 28.80 -9.77 10.42
N VAL A 97 28.45 -8.59 10.92
CA VAL A 97 27.46 -7.69 10.30
C VAL A 97 28.09 -6.91 9.15
N GLY A 98 27.33 -6.69 8.06
CA GLY A 98 27.81 -5.89 6.93
C GLY A 98 28.00 -6.66 5.64
N ILE A 99 27.72 -7.97 5.63
CA ILE A 99 27.69 -8.75 4.39
C ILE A 99 26.62 -8.16 3.46
N GLU A 100 26.95 -7.87 2.21
CA GLU A 100 25.97 -7.39 1.24
C GLU A 100 25.09 -8.55 0.77
N MET A 101 23.78 -8.38 0.91
CA MET A 101 22.79 -9.36 0.46
C MET A 101 22.42 -9.09 -1.00
N PRO A 102 22.13 -10.13 -1.80
CA PRO A 102 21.62 -9.93 -3.14
C PRO A 102 20.30 -9.17 -3.09
N GLN A 103 20.08 -8.31 -4.08
CA GLN A 103 18.85 -7.52 -4.19
C GLN A 103 17.75 -8.22 -5.00
N ILE A 104 17.99 -9.47 -5.39
CA ILE A 104 16.98 -10.38 -5.94
C ILE A 104 16.76 -11.47 -4.90
N GLY A 105 15.50 -11.79 -4.67
CA GLY A 105 15.10 -12.83 -3.73
C GLY A 105 13.83 -13.52 -4.15
N TYR A 106 13.25 -14.28 -3.23
CA TYR A 106 11.98 -14.93 -3.43
C TYR A 106 11.06 -14.74 -2.23
N MET A 107 9.77 -14.68 -2.50
CA MET A 107 8.73 -14.61 -1.47
C MET A 107 8.70 -15.91 -0.66
N LEU A 108 8.89 -15.82 0.65
CA LEU A 108 8.76 -16.97 1.57
C LEU A 108 7.31 -17.50 1.60
N GLY A 109 6.33 -16.61 1.42
CA GLY A 109 4.92 -16.96 1.42
C GLY A 109 4.08 -15.94 0.65
N THR A 110 2.84 -16.32 0.36
CA THR A 110 1.86 -15.42 -0.26
C THR A 110 1.54 -14.25 0.70
N PRO A 111 1.82 -13.00 0.32
CA PRO A 111 1.66 -11.86 1.23
C PRO A 111 0.17 -11.48 1.37
N PRO A 112 -0.32 -11.20 2.59
CA PRO A 112 -1.62 -10.54 2.74
C PRO A 112 -1.59 -9.14 2.12
N ILE A 113 -2.66 -8.78 1.41
CA ILE A 113 -2.83 -7.47 0.77
C ILE A 113 -3.53 -6.53 1.74
N THR A 114 -2.85 -5.44 2.09
CA THR A 114 -3.39 -4.35 2.90
C THR A 114 -4.02 -3.30 1.99
N VAL A 115 -5.35 -3.27 1.96
CA VAL A 115 -6.11 -2.21 1.27
C VAL A 115 -6.53 -1.11 2.25
N PHE A 116 -6.87 -1.49 3.49
CA PHE A 116 -7.17 -0.57 4.58
C PHE A 116 -5.95 -0.42 5.48
N ALA A 117 -5.08 0.52 5.13
CA ALA A 117 -3.92 0.85 5.95
C ALA A 117 -4.30 1.83 7.08
N ASN A 118 -3.58 1.76 8.20
CA ASN A 118 -3.64 2.81 9.21
C ASN A 118 -3.07 4.13 8.65
N ALA A 119 -3.28 5.25 9.36
CA ALA A 119 -2.86 6.58 8.89
C ALA A 119 -1.39 6.65 8.46
N ARG A 120 -0.50 5.92 9.15
CA ARG A 120 0.94 5.86 8.83
C ARG A 120 1.25 5.27 7.45
N PHE A 121 0.47 4.28 7.01
CA PHE A 121 0.69 3.59 5.74
C PHE A 121 -0.39 3.87 4.69
N ALA A 122 -1.33 4.78 4.97
CA ALA A 122 -2.46 5.09 4.08
C ALA A 122 -2.02 5.47 2.67
N ARG A 123 -0.96 6.30 2.56
CA ARG A 123 -0.40 6.73 1.26
C ARG A 123 0.21 5.61 0.42
N TYR A 124 0.51 4.47 1.03
CA TYR A 124 1.09 3.32 0.34
C TYR A 124 0.05 2.27 -0.02
N ALA A 125 -1.20 2.40 0.43
CA ALA A 125 -2.24 1.46 0.07
C ALA A 125 -2.61 1.60 -1.41
N PRO A 126 -2.87 0.48 -2.12
CA PRO A 126 -2.74 -0.91 -1.67
C PRO A 126 -1.28 -1.42 -1.70
N PHE A 127 -0.89 -2.22 -0.70
CA PHE A 127 0.41 -2.91 -0.67
C PHE A 127 0.31 -4.28 -0.01
N GLY A 128 1.23 -5.19 -0.35
CA GLY A 128 1.34 -6.49 0.30
C GLY A 128 2.37 -6.44 1.44
N ARG A 129 2.15 -7.21 2.50
CA ARG A 129 3.15 -7.38 3.56
C ARG A 129 3.81 -8.74 3.41
N GLY A 130 5.01 -8.73 2.85
CA GLY A 130 5.76 -9.93 2.51
C GLY A 130 6.91 -10.24 3.45
N ARG A 131 7.46 -11.43 3.24
CA ARG A 131 8.76 -11.86 3.76
C ARG A 131 9.55 -12.39 2.59
N VAL A 132 10.74 -11.84 2.34
CA VAL A 132 11.59 -12.20 1.21
C VAL A 132 12.86 -12.84 1.71
N ILE A 133 13.22 -14.00 1.15
CA ILE A 133 14.53 -14.62 1.37
C ILE A 133 15.50 -14.04 0.33
N LEU A 134 16.68 -13.60 0.81
CA LEU A 134 17.76 -13.06 -0.02
C LEU A 134 18.97 -13.99 0.09
N GLY A 135 19.44 -14.50 -1.05
CA GLY A 135 20.57 -15.44 -1.10
C GLY A 135 20.36 -16.65 -0.18
N GLU A 136 21.41 -17.01 0.55
CA GLU A 136 21.42 -18.13 1.51
C GLU A 136 20.92 -17.73 2.92
N SER A 137 20.19 -16.62 3.05
CA SER A 137 19.69 -16.17 4.35
C SER A 137 18.68 -17.18 4.93
N GLN A 138 18.91 -17.56 6.18
CA GLN A 138 18.03 -18.44 6.96
C GLN A 138 16.89 -17.68 7.64
N SER A 139 16.93 -16.34 7.65
CA SER A 139 15.81 -15.48 8.02
C SER A 139 15.26 -14.73 6.80
N ALA A 140 14.04 -14.22 6.93
CA ALA A 140 13.35 -13.53 5.85
C ALA A 140 13.17 -12.04 6.15
N LEU A 141 13.49 -11.21 5.16
CA LEU A 141 13.35 -9.77 5.20
C LEU A 141 11.87 -9.36 5.20
N PRO A 142 11.33 -8.79 6.29
CA PRO A 142 9.98 -8.23 6.28
C PRO A 142 9.95 -7.01 5.36
N ILE A 143 9.06 -7.01 4.37
CA ILE A 143 9.09 -5.99 3.32
C ILE A 143 7.68 -5.71 2.77
N GLN A 144 7.44 -4.47 2.33
CA GLN A 144 6.26 -4.15 1.53
C GLN A 144 6.46 -4.62 0.10
N VAL A 145 5.41 -5.15 -0.52
CA VAL A 145 5.43 -5.53 -1.93
C VAL A 145 4.40 -4.75 -2.74
N PHE A 146 4.79 -4.39 -3.96
CA PHE A 146 4.00 -3.60 -4.89
C PHE A 146 4.04 -4.24 -6.29
N THR A 147 3.04 -3.96 -7.10
CA THR A 147 3.09 -4.22 -8.54
C THR A 147 3.22 -2.88 -9.27
N THR A 148 4.05 -2.86 -10.31
CA THR A 148 4.18 -1.78 -11.27
C THR A 148 3.05 -1.78 -12.31
N THR A 149 2.20 -2.81 -12.30
CA THR A 149 1.12 -3.00 -13.30
C THR A 149 -0.25 -2.51 -12.86
N GLY A 150 -0.36 -1.83 -11.71
CA GLY A 150 -1.59 -1.19 -11.24
C GLY A 150 -2.01 -1.64 -9.83
N PHE A 151 -3.25 -2.08 -9.67
CA PHE A 151 -3.78 -2.51 -8.38
C PHE A 151 -3.17 -3.86 -7.97
N LEU A 152 -2.70 -3.97 -6.73
CA LEU A 152 -2.18 -5.23 -6.19
C LEU A 152 -3.31 -6.25 -5.98
N ARG A 153 -3.30 -7.33 -6.76
CA ARG A 153 -4.34 -8.37 -6.77
C ARG A 153 -3.81 -9.73 -6.26
N PRO A 154 -4.69 -10.59 -5.73
CA PRO A 154 -4.35 -11.98 -5.45
C PRO A 154 -3.77 -12.66 -6.69
N GLY A 155 -2.72 -13.47 -6.50
CA GLY A 155 -2.08 -14.23 -7.57
C GLY A 155 -0.86 -13.55 -8.20
N ILE A 156 -0.67 -12.23 -8.05
CA ILE A 156 0.57 -11.54 -8.49
C ILE A 156 1.77 -12.04 -7.68
N PHE A 157 1.61 -12.09 -6.35
CA PHE A 157 2.60 -12.69 -5.46
C PHE A 157 2.07 -14.00 -4.92
N LYS A 158 2.90 -15.04 -5.01
CA LYS A 158 2.75 -16.37 -4.41
C LYS A 158 4.05 -16.75 -3.70
N ALA A 159 4.02 -17.78 -2.84
CA ALA A 159 5.25 -18.39 -2.36
C ALA A 159 6.18 -18.75 -3.54
N GLY A 160 7.47 -18.47 -3.41
CA GLY A 160 8.47 -18.69 -4.46
C GLY A 160 8.51 -17.63 -5.57
N THR A 161 7.63 -16.62 -5.56
CA THR A 161 7.68 -15.54 -6.55
C THR A 161 9.02 -14.81 -6.46
N LYS A 162 9.76 -14.74 -7.56
CA LYS A 162 11.01 -13.98 -7.65
C LYS A 162 10.73 -12.49 -7.62
N VAL A 163 11.46 -11.77 -6.79
CA VAL A 163 11.25 -10.34 -6.58
C VAL A 163 12.58 -9.60 -6.62
N LYS A 164 12.50 -8.31 -6.99
CA LYS A 164 13.61 -7.36 -6.93
C LYS A 164 13.35 -6.37 -5.80
N ILE A 165 14.37 -6.09 -5.00
CA ILE A 165 14.39 -5.02 -4.01
C ILE A 165 14.61 -3.69 -4.72
N ILE A 166 13.75 -2.73 -4.42
CA ILE A 166 13.71 -1.40 -5.01
C ILE A 166 13.79 -0.38 -3.87
N PHE A 167 14.60 0.65 -4.07
CA PHE A 167 14.84 1.70 -3.09
C PHE A 167 13.98 2.92 -3.43
N ARG A 168 13.37 3.52 -2.41
CA ARG A 168 12.67 4.81 -2.59
C ARG A 168 13.67 5.91 -2.91
N LYS A 169 13.22 6.97 -3.60
CA LYS A 169 14.09 8.11 -3.92
C LYS A 169 14.56 8.80 -2.64
N ILE A 170 13.61 9.11 -1.76
CA ILE A 170 13.82 9.70 -0.45
C ILE A 170 13.91 8.55 0.56
N ARG A 171 15.02 8.49 1.29
CA ARG A 171 15.29 7.48 2.30
C ARG A 171 15.75 8.18 3.57
N MET A 172 15.14 7.84 4.69
CA MET A 172 15.43 8.38 6.03
C MET A 172 15.92 7.27 6.98
N GLY A 173 16.30 6.13 6.39
CA GLY A 173 16.68 4.92 7.09
C GLY A 173 15.52 4.19 7.75
N PHE A 174 14.28 4.23 7.21
CA PHE A 174 13.17 3.39 7.70
C PHE A 174 13.07 2.06 6.93
N SER A 175 12.37 1.08 7.51
CA SER A 175 12.03 -0.17 6.81
C SER A 175 11.10 0.01 5.60
N THR A 176 10.51 1.19 5.44
CA THR A 176 9.69 1.58 4.28
C THR A 176 10.49 2.21 3.15
N ASP A 177 11.79 2.44 3.33
CA ASP A 177 12.66 3.05 2.32
C ASP A 177 13.07 2.10 1.20
N TYR A 178 12.71 0.84 1.33
CA TYR A 178 12.81 -0.17 0.30
C TYR A 178 11.52 -0.99 0.24
N PHE A 179 11.26 -1.58 -0.91
CA PHE A 179 10.13 -2.46 -1.16
C PHE A 179 10.48 -3.48 -2.24
N ALA A 180 9.62 -4.47 -2.46
CA ALA A 180 9.82 -5.46 -3.51
C ALA A 180 8.76 -5.36 -4.61
N VAL A 181 9.17 -5.64 -5.84
CA VAL A 181 8.28 -5.83 -7.00
C VAL A 181 8.59 -7.18 -7.66
N PRO A 182 7.64 -7.79 -8.38
CA PRO A 182 7.92 -9.01 -9.14
C PRO A 182 9.07 -8.78 -10.14
N LEU A 183 9.98 -9.75 -10.26
CA LEU A 183 11.18 -9.58 -11.09
C LEU A 183 10.85 -9.45 -12.59
N ASP A 184 9.80 -10.12 -13.05
CA ASP A 184 9.27 -10.05 -14.40
C ASP A 184 8.75 -8.66 -14.78
N GLU A 185 8.25 -7.91 -13.79
CA GLU A 185 7.83 -6.53 -13.94
C GLU A 185 8.99 -5.51 -14.00
N VAL A 186 10.20 -5.92 -13.61
CA VAL A 186 11.41 -5.08 -13.71
C VAL A 186 11.98 -5.15 -15.13
N PRO A 187 12.29 -4.00 -15.77
CA PRO A 187 12.98 -3.98 -17.05
C PRO A 187 14.28 -4.79 -17.02
N GLU A 188 14.54 -5.59 -18.05
CA GLU A 188 15.69 -6.51 -18.10
C GLU A 188 17.02 -5.85 -17.73
N LYS A 189 17.29 -4.66 -18.29
CA LYS A 189 18.49 -3.85 -18.00
C LYS A 189 18.68 -3.44 -16.54
N LEU A 190 17.63 -3.51 -15.72
CA LEU A 190 17.65 -3.14 -14.30
C LEU A 190 17.66 -4.36 -13.37
N ARG A 191 17.45 -5.58 -13.89
CA ARG A 191 17.31 -6.78 -13.06
C ARG A 191 18.60 -7.07 -12.29
N ASP A 192 19.75 -6.96 -12.94
CA ASP A 192 21.06 -7.25 -12.32
C ASP A 192 21.71 -6.01 -11.68
N LYS A 193 21.14 -4.82 -11.87
CA LYS A 193 21.64 -3.59 -11.27
C LYS A 193 21.35 -3.57 -9.76
N ASN A 194 22.34 -3.25 -8.94
CA ASN A 194 22.14 -2.96 -7.52
C ASN A 194 21.72 -1.50 -7.29
N GLY A 195 20.92 -1.29 -6.24
CA GLY A 195 20.45 0.02 -5.81
C GLY A 195 19.46 0.68 -6.77
N VAL A 196 18.59 -0.12 -7.42
CA VAL A 196 17.55 0.40 -8.32
C VAL A 196 16.58 1.28 -7.56
N LEU A 197 16.37 2.51 -8.05
CA LEU A 197 15.42 3.44 -7.48
C LEU A 197 14.01 3.26 -8.04
N GLU A 198 13.00 3.59 -7.23
CA GLU A 198 11.59 3.56 -7.65
C GLU A 198 11.30 4.45 -8.87
N THR A 199 12.08 5.52 -9.06
CA THR A 199 11.98 6.43 -10.21
C THR A 199 12.54 5.85 -11.50
N GLU A 200 13.30 4.75 -11.44
CA GLU A 200 13.82 4.03 -12.61
C GLU A 200 12.82 3.00 -13.14
N LEU A 201 11.78 2.68 -12.37
CA LEU A 201 10.73 1.77 -12.79
C LEU A 201 9.67 2.49 -13.63
N LYS A 202 9.15 1.77 -14.61
CA LYS A 202 7.97 2.20 -15.36
C LYS A 202 6.72 1.77 -14.61
N TRP A 203 6.22 2.64 -13.76
CA TRP A 203 4.90 2.48 -13.18
C TRP A 203 3.89 2.65 -14.31
N LYS A 204 3.19 1.57 -14.66
CA LYS A 204 2.00 1.74 -15.49
C LYS A 204 1.05 2.59 -14.66
N SER A 205 0.78 3.80 -15.14
CA SER A 205 -0.45 4.47 -14.73
C SER A 205 -1.57 3.48 -14.97
N LEU A 206 -2.59 3.47 -14.11
CA LEU A 206 -3.80 2.71 -14.37
C LEU A 206 -4.46 3.32 -15.59
N SER A 207 -3.96 3.00 -16.79
CA SER A 207 -4.70 3.17 -18.02
C SER A 207 -5.87 2.21 -17.89
N ILE A 208 -6.96 2.72 -17.31
CA ILE A 208 -8.14 1.89 -17.18
C ILE A 208 -8.61 1.59 -18.59
N SER A 209 -8.67 0.31 -18.94
CA SER A 209 -9.29 -0.10 -20.19
C SER A 209 -10.72 0.40 -20.23
N GLU A 210 -11.17 0.88 -21.38
CA GLU A 210 -12.60 1.11 -21.57
C GLU A 210 -13.33 -0.23 -21.38
N PRO A 211 -14.51 -0.20 -20.75
CA PRO A 211 -15.21 -1.44 -20.43
C PRO A 211 -15.69 -2.14 -21.70
N GLN A 212 -15.77 -3.46 -21.65
CA GLN A 212 -16.28 -4.23 -22.78
C GLN A 212 -17.77 -3.95 -23.00
N VAL A 213 -18.08 -3.27 -24.11
CA VAL A 213 -19.44 -2.89 -24.45
C VAL A 213 -20.14 -4.04 -25.15
N THR A 214 -21.26 -4.52 -24.58
CA THR A 214 -22.11 -5.55 -25.19
C THR A 214 -23.55 -5.06 -25.28
N ASP A 215 -24.31 -5.55 -26.26
CA ASP A 215 -25.71 -5.16 -26.42
C ASP A 215 -26.59 -5.66 -25.26
N GLU A 216 -26.21 -6.77 -24.63
CA GLU A 216 -26.86 -7.26 -23.43
C GLU A 216 -26.68 -6.28 -22.26
N TYR A 217 -25.44 -5.80 -22.04
CA TYR A 217 -25.18 -4.81 -21.00
C TYR A 217 -25.90 -3.48 -21.27
N LYS A 218 -25.97 -3.03 -22.52
CA LYS A 218 -26.74 -1.82 -22.88
C LYS A 218 -28.22 -1.96 -22.55
N LYS A 219 -28.83 -3.12 -22.83
CA LYS A 219 -30.25 -3.38 -22.50
C LYS A 219 -30.50 -3.39 -20.99
N GLN A 220 -29.55 -3.89 -20.20
CA GLN A 220 -29.67 -3.96 -18.74
C GLN A 220 -29.36 -2.62 -18.04
N PHE A 221 -28.53 -1.77 -18.65
CA PHE A 221 -28.02 -0.54 -18.05
C PHE A 221 -29.09 0.40 -17.46
N PRO A 222 -30.24 0.67 -18.11
CA PRO A 222 -31.29 1.52 -17.52
C PRO A 222 -31.83 0.99 -16.18
N LYS A 223 -32.02 -0.34 -16.07
CA LYS A 223 -32.48 -0.99 -14.82
C LYS A 223 -31.42 -0.85 -13.72
N ILE A 224 -30.15 -0.98 -14.10
CA ILE A 224 -29.01 -0.87 -13.17
C ILE A 224 -28.87 0.57 -12.68
N LEU A 225 -28.97 1.56 -13.56
CA LEU A 225 -28.95 2.98 -13.20
C LEU A 225 -30.11 3.34 -12.26
N GLN A 226 -31.29 2.74 -12.48
CA GLN A 226 -32.43 2.90 -11.59
C GLN A 226 -32.17 2.31 -10.20
N ALA A 227 -31.56 1.12 -10.12
CA ALA A 227 -31.18 0.49 -8.85
C ALA A 227 -30.19 1.35 -8.07
N VAL A 228 -29.12 1.84 -8.72
CA VAL A 228 -28.13 2.75 -8.13
C VAL A 228 -28.78 4.05 -7.66
N THR A 229 -29.68 4.63 -8.47
CA THR A 229 -30.39 5.86 -8.12
C THR A 229 -31.31 5.66 -6.91
N LYS A 230 -32.03 4.53 -6.85
CA LYS A 230 -32.88 4.17 -5.71
C LYS A 230 -32.05 4.02 -4.44
N PHE A 231 -30.93 3.30 -4.50
CA PHE A 231 -30.01 3.12 -3.37
C PHE A 231 -29.46 4.45 -2.86
N VAL A 232 -28.94 5.30 -3.75
CA VAL A 232 -28.46 6.64 -3.41
C VAL A 232 -29.57 7.51 -2.80
N GLY A 233 -30.82 7.34 -3.26
CA GLY A 233 -32.00 8.00 -2.68
C GLY A 233 -32.33 7.61 -1.24
N LEU A 234 -31.72 6.54 -0.70
CA LEU A 234 -31.85 6.15 0.71
C LEU A 234 -30.88 6.91 1.62
N ILE A 235 -29.78 7.46 1.09
CA ILE A 235 -28.74 8.15 1.88
C ILE A 235 -29.33 9.32 2.69
N PRO A 236 -30.19 10.20 2.14
CA PRO A 236 -30.81 11.28 2.92
C PRO A 236 -31.70 10.80 4.08
N LYS A 237 -32.09 9.52 4.10
CA LYS A 237 -32.92 8.93 5.17
C LYS A 237 -32.08 8.28 6.28
N SER A 238 -30.78 8.11 6.09
CA SER A 238 -29.86 7.52 7.08
C SER A 238 -28.90 8.59 7.61
N GLN A 239 -28.99 8.88 8.91
CA GLN A 239 -28.04 9.80 9.56
C GLN A 239 -26.62 9.24 9.54
N ARG A 240 -26.46 7.91 9.66
CA ARG A 240 -25.14 7.28 9.58
C ARG A 240 -24.51 7.44 8.19
N ALA A 241 -25.29 7.21 7.13
CA ALA A 241 -24.81 7.35 5.76
C ALA A 241 -24.41 8.80 5.43
N GLN A 242 -25.17 9.78 5.94
CA GLN A 242 -24.80 11.20 5.82
C GLN A 242 -23.48 11.50 6.54
N ARG A 243 -23.27 10.97 7.75
CA ARG A 243 -22.02 11.12 8.50
C ARG A 243 -20.82 10.50 7.78
N ASP A 244 -20.98 9.36 7.12
CA ASP A 244 -19.91 8.73 6.33
C ASP A 244 -19.42 9.63 5.17
N LEU A 245 -20.34 10.43 4.62
CA LEU A 245 -20.08 11.41 3.55
C LEU A 245 -19.74 12.81 4.07
N ALA A 246 -19.65 13.01 5.38
CA ALA A 246 -19.32 14.31 5.95
C ALA A 246 -17.95 14.81 5.45
N ASN A 247 -17.91 16.10 5.10
CA ASN A 247 -16.73 16.81 4.59
C ASN A 247 -16.06 16.14 3.38
N TRP A 248 -16.83 15.38 2.60
CA TRP A 248 -16.32 14.70 1.41
C TRP A 248 -17.06 15.21 0.17
N THR A 249 -16.33 15.85 -0.73
CA THR A 249 -16.85 16.33 -2.01
C THR A 249 -16.03 15.72 -3.13
N ARG A 250 -16.70 14.98 -4.02
CA ARG A 250 -16.06 14.28 -5.14
C ARG A 250 -16.99 14.15 -6.34
N LYS A 251 -16.41 14.25 -7.53
CA LYS A 251 -17.01 14.00 -8.83
C LYS A 251 -16.48 12.70 -9.39
N ILE A 252 -17.32 11.68 -9.49
CA ILE A 252 -16.92 10.34 -9.92
C ILE A 252 -17.56 10.03 -11.26
N GLN A 253 -16.75 9.74 -12.27
CA GLN A 253 -17.23 9.20 -13.54
C GLN A 253 -17.30 7.68 -13.44
N VAL A 254 -18.50 7.11 -13.51
CA VAL A 254 -18.68 5.66 -13.61
C VAL A 254 -18.82 5.27 -15.08
N LYS A 255 -18.02 4.31 -15.53
CA LYS A 255 -18.10 3.71 -16.87
C LYS A 255 -18.37 2.22 -16.74
N THR A 256 -19.29 1.71 -17.54
CA THR A 256 -19.61 0.29 -17.59
C THR A 256 -19.78 -0.20 -19.02
N GLY A 257 -19.80 -1.52 -19.22
CA GLY A 257 -20.06 -2.12 -20.53
C GLY A 257 -21.45 -1.78 -21.09
N GLY A 258 -22.38 -1.31 -20.25
CA GLY A 258 -23.72 -0.92 -20.69
C GLY A 258 -23.93 0.58 -20.89
N GLY A 259 -23.02 1.41 -20.39
CA GLY A 259 -23.19 2.86 -20.40
C GLY A 259 -22.35 3.57 -19.32
N LYS A 260 -22.48 4.88 -19.24
CA LYS A 260 -21.74 5.74 -18.30
C LYS A 260 -22.69 6.67 -17.56
N PHE A 261 -22.34 7.01 -16.33
CA PHE A 261 -23.06 7.99 -15.53
C PHE A 261 -22.10 8.66 -14.54
N GLY A 262 -22.48 9.84 -14.07
CA GLY A 262 -21.77 10.57 -13.03
C GLY A 262 -22.36 10.35 -11.65
N MET A 263 -21.50 10.28 -10.63
CA MET A 263 -21.88 10.41 -9.23
C MET A 263 -21.22 11.66 -8.66
N VAL A 264 -22.02 12.57 -8.11
CA VAL A 264 -21.52 13.78 -7.45
C VAL A 264 -21.82 13.67 -5.97
N ILE A 265 -20.76 13.51 -5.18
CA ILE A 265 -20.82 13.56 -3.72
C ILE A 265 -20.68 15.02 -3.31
N ASP A 266 -21.72 15.57 -2.69
CA ASP A 266 -21.73 16.93 -2.15
C ASP A 266 -22.75 17.05 -1.02
N LYS A 267 -22.43 17.87 0.00
CA LYS A 267 -23.32 18.16 1.14
C LYS A 267 -23.94 16.89 1.76
N GLN A 268 -23.12 15.86 1.99
CA GLN A 268 -23.53 14.58 2.59
C GLN A 268 -24.58 13.80 1.77
N ARG A 269 -24.68 14.08 0.47
CA ARG A 269 -25.58 13.42 -0.47
C ARG A 269 -24.80 12.98 -1.71
N ILE A 270 -25.40 12.05 -2.46
CA ILE A 270 -24.92 11.68 -3.78
C ILE A 270 -26.01 12.04 -4.78
N LYS A 271 -25.63 12.70 -5.87
CA LYS A 271 -26.50 12.96 -7.03
C LYS A 271 -26.01 12.15 -8.22
N ILE A 272 -26.95 11.51 -8.92
CA ILE A 272 -26.68 10.80 -10.17
C ILE A 272 -26.84 11.78 -11.33
N ALA A 273 -25.81 11.92 -12.15
CA ALA A 273 -25.86 12.64 -13.41
C ALA A 273 -25.89 11.61 -14.55
N LYS A 274 -26.84 11.73 -15.48
CA LYS A 274 -26.92 10.81 -16.64
C LYS A 274 -25.83 11.06 -17.68
N GLU A 275 -25.17 12.21 -17.60
CA GLU A 275 -24.17 12.65 -18.56
C GLU A 275 -22.73 12.47 -18.06
N LYS A 276 -21.79 12.67 -18.98
CA LYS A 276 -20.36 12.69 -18.68
C LYS A 276 -20.06 13.83 -17.71
N ILE A 277 -19.33 13.54 -16.63
CA ILE A 277 -18.83 14.60 -15.75
C ILE A 277 -17.62 15.26 -16.40
N THR A 278 -17.63 16.59 -16.45
CA THR A 278 -16.45 17.38 -16.84
C THR A 278 -15.43 17.39 -15.70
N ARG A 279 -14.20 16.95 -15.99
CA ARG A 279 -13.09 16.83 -15.03
C ARG A 279 -13.49 16.05 -13.77
N PRO A 280 -13.73 14.72 -13.90
CA PRO A 280 -13.96 13.89 -12.73
C PRO A 280 -12.72 13.86 -11.84
N ASP A 281 -12.92 13.81 -10.53
CA ASP A 281 -11.86 13.59 -9.53
C ASP A 281 -11.41 12.13 -9.51
N LEU A 282 -12.31 11.22 -9.91
CA LEU A 282 -12.09 9.77 -9.95
C LEU A 282 -12.91 9.15 -11.10
N THR A 283 -12.33 8.24 -11.86
CA THR A 283 -13.04 7.37 -12.80
C THR A 283 -13.10 5.97 -12.24
N LEU A 284 -14.30 5.41 -12.11
CA LEU A 284 -14.56 4.01 -11.76
C LEU A 284 -15.04 3.28 -13.01
N VAL A 285 -14.31 2.24 -13.42
CA VAL A 285 -14.71 1.35 -14.52
C VAL A 285 -15.12 0.01 -13.95
N ILE A 286 -16.27 -0.50 -14.40
CA ILE A 286 -16.79 -1.81 -14.05
C ILE A 286 -17.33 -2.44 -15.32
N ASP A 287 -16.72 -3.52 -15.80
CA ASP A 287 -17.11 -4.15 -17.07
C ASP A 287 -18.58 -4.59 -17.06
N ASP A 288 -18.92 -5.53 -16.17
CA ASP A 288 -20.28 -6.03 -15.99
C ASP A 288 -21.07 -5.08 -15.06
N PRO A 289 -22.05 -4.33 -15.59
CA PRO A 289 -22.81 -3.37 -14.80
C PRO A 289 -23.62 -4.04 -13.68
N ASN A 290 -23.87 -5.36 -13.71
CA ASN A 290 -24.55 -6.07 -12.61
C ASN A 290 -23.76 -6.02 -11.30
N ASN A 291 -22.43 -5.81 -11.37
CA ASN A 291 -21.63 -5.61 -10.16
C ASN A 291 -22.02 -4.32 -9.41
N LEU A 292 -22.52 -3.29 -10.09
CA LEU A 292 -23.08 -2.12 -9.40
C LEU A 292 -24.35 -2.47 -8.62
N VAL A 293 -25.18 -3.37 -9.13
CA VAL A 293 -26.36 -3.86 -8.40
C VAL A 293 -25.94 -4.65 -7.17
N LYS A 294 -24.93 -5.52 -7.29
CA LYS A 294 -24.35 -6.24 -6.14
C LYS A 294 -23.87 -5.25 -5.07
N TRP A 295 -23.18 -4.17 -5.46
CA TRP A 295 -22.77 -3.12 -4.53
C TRP A 295 -23.97 -2.47 -3.81
N THR A 296 -25.04 -2.13 -4.54
CA THR A 296 -26.26 -1.58 -3.91
C THR A 296 -26.93 -2.53 -2.93
N ASN A 297 -26.62 -3.83 -3.00
CA ASN A 297 -27.11 -4.89 -2.11
C ASN A 297 -26.08 -5.33 -1.05
N GLY A 298 -24.97 -4.59 -0.91
CA GLY A 298 -24.01 -4.78 0.18
C GLY A 298 -22.72 -5.49 -0.19
N ASP A 299 -22.51 -5.80 -1.47
CA ASP A 299 -21.18 -6.18 -1.95
C ASP A 299 -20.24 -4.96 -1.96
N SER A 300 -18.93 -5.20 -2.13
CA SER A 300 -17.89 -4.18 -1.99
C SER A 300 -17.24 -3.85 -3.33
N ILE A 301 -17.22 -2.55 -3.69
CA ILE A 301 -16.46 -2.05 -4.84
C ILE A 301 -14.98 -2.33 -4.65
N VAL A 302 -14.45 -2.25 -3.42
CA VAL A 302 -13.06 -2.64 -3.13
C VAL A 302 -12.80 -4.09 -3.54
N ASN A 303 -13.71 -5.01 -3.21
CA ASN A 303 -13.59 -6.41 -3.61
C ASN A 303 -13.67 -6.57 -5.13
N MET A 304 -14.55 -5.83 -5.81
CA MET A 304 -14.63 -5.84 -7.28
C MET A 304 -13.31 -5.41 -7.91
N ILE A 305 -12.70 -4.32 -7.41
CA ILE A 305 -11.39 -3.86 -7.88
C ILE A 305 -10.32 -4.93 -7.63
N ARG A 306 -10.31 -5.53 -6.43
CA ARG A 306 -9.34 -6.57 -6.06
C ARG A 306 -9.46 -7.83 -6.91
N LEU A 307 -10.67 -8.20 -7.33
CA LEU A 307 -10.94 -9.35 -8.19
C LEU A 307 -10.76 -9.03 -9.69
N GLY A 308 -10.44 -7.79 -10.05
CA GLY A 308 -10.32 -7.36 -11.44
C GLY A 308 -11.66 -7.19 -12.15
N LEU A 309 -12.77 -7.12 -11.41
CA LEU A 309 -14.11 -6.83 -11.93
C LEU A 309 -14.39 -5.32 -12.05
N GLY A 310 -13.47 -4.50 -11.55
CA GLY A 310 -13.49 -3.06 -11.72
C GLY A 310 -12.09 -2.45 -11.55
N ALA A 311 -11.97 -1.17 -11.85
CA ALA A 311 -10.72 -0.44 -11.80
C ALA A 311 -10.96 1.05 -11.54
N ILE A 312 -9.95 1.73 -11.00
CA ILE A 312 -9.95 3.18 -10.79
C ILE A 312 -8.69 3.80 -11.38
N ASP A 313 -8.76 5.06 -11.79
CA ASP A 313 -7.64 5.81 -12.40
C ASP A 313 -6.71 6.41 -11.34
N ASN A 314 -7.19 6.52 -10.09
CA ASN A 314 -6.43 7.11 -8.99
C ASN A 314 -6.50 6.25 -7.72
N LEU A 315 -5.48 5.41 -7.47
CA LEU A 315 -5.36 4.62 -6.24
C LEU A 315 -5.21 5.46 -4.96
N GLN A 316 -4.77 6.71 -5.07
CA GLN A 316 -4.63 7.57 -3.90
C GLN A 316 -6.00 8.02 -3.37
N ASP A 317 -7.06 7.93 -4.17
CA ASP A 317 -8.43 8.25 -3.77
C ASP A 317 -9.27 6.99 -3.46
N MET A 318 -8.63 5.93 -2.96
CA MET A 318 -9.33 4.75 -2.42
C MET A 318 -10.27 5.11 -1.25
N GLU A 319 -10.02 6.22 -0.55
CA GLU A 319 -10.92 6.71 0.50
C GLU A 319 -12.33 6.97 -0.01
N THR A 320 -12.47 7.46 -1.25
CA THR A 320 -13.78 7.63 -1.90
C THR A 320 -14.49 6.29 -2.05
N ILE A 321 -13.80 5.25 -2.52
CA ILE A 321 -14.35 3.90 -2.64
C ILE A 321 -14.74 3.33 -1.26
N PHE A 322 -13.92 3.56 -0.23
CA PHE A 322 -14.23 3.12 1.13
C PHE A 322 -15.48 3.78 1.71
N LYS A 323 -15.66 5.08 1.43
CA LYS A 323 -16.88 5.80 1.82
C LYS A 323 -18.10 5.23 1.12
N LEU A 324 -18.01 4.93 -0.18
CA LEU A 324 -19.10 4.30 -0.95
C LEU A 324 -19.49 2.92 -0.39
N ASP A 325 -18.51 2.07 -0.07
CA ASP A 325 -18.77 0.72 0.47
C ASP A 325 -19.39 0.74 1.88
N ARG A 326 -19.16 1.80 2.68
CA ARG A 326 -19.77 1.94 4.01
C ARG A 326 -21.26 2.27 3.95
N LEU A 327 -21.73 2.91 2.89
CA LEU A 327 -23.10 3.42 2.78
C LEU A 327 -24.15 2.33 3.00
N HIS A 328 -23.98 1.17 2.37
CA HIS A 328 -24.95 0.07 2.51
C HIS A 328 -25.10 -0.38 3.97
N ARG A 329 -23.98 -0.59 4.67
CA ARG A 329 -23.98 -0.97 6.08
C ARG A 329 -24.65 0.09 6.96
N SER A 330 -24.38 1.37 6.68
CA SER A 330 -24.93 2.49 7.44
C SER A 330 -26.44 2.64 7.25
N ILE A 331 -26.92 2.50 6.01
CA ILE A 331 -28.35 2.50 5.69
C ILE A 331 -29.04 1.34 6.40
N ARG A 332 -28.50 0.11 6.28
CA ARG A 332 -29.09 -1.09 6.88
C ARG A 332 -29.24 -0.99 8.40
N ARG A 333 -28.21 -0.47 9.08
CA ARG A 333 -28.22 -0.30 10.55
C ARG A 333 -29.21 0.75 11.06
N ASP A 334 -29.61 1.70 10.22
CA ASP A 334 -30.64 2.67 10.57
C ASP A 334 -32.05 2.12 10.27
N THR A 335 -32.20 1.16 9.35
CA THR A 335 -33.47 0.49 9.04
C THR A 335 -33.80 -0.74 9.91
N GLU A 336 -32.80 -1.34 10.56
CA GLU A 336 -32.97 -2.46 11.51
C GLU A 336 -33.37 -2.01 12.92
N LYS A 337 -33.65 -0.70 13.11
CA LYS A 337 -34.28 -0.15 14.31
C LYS A 337 -35.78 -0.04 14.10
#